data_AF-A0A8X7QIB3-F1
#
_entry.id   AF-A0A8X7QIB3-F1
#
_cell.length_a   1.000
_cell.length_b   1.000
_cell.length_c   1.000
_cell.angle_alpha   90.00
_cell.angle_beta   90.00
_cell.angle_gamma   90.00
#
_symmetry.space_group_name_H-M   'P 1'
#
loop_
_entity.id
_entity.type
_entity.pdbx_description
1 polymer ?
#
loop_
_entity_poly.entity_id
_entity_poly.type
_entity_poly.pdbx_seq_one_letter_code
_entity_poly.pdbx_strand_id
1 'polypeptide(L)'
;MTHYNKLSEVSYNPKITSWRFRVKIHRIYLFYSYVTSSGPFYKYVLADEEGTKMEMTIYGNSDRFRGLEKQEGKWVEIFRVEVNRPYPGFQSTNSQFNLSATHNTQVHIIDPLNNRLFIDFKNIHAIPHMDHRDRNYPIDTMGVVFNTEAHFDDPASPRMVFYIRDNIDSQIKCVATDAHAYAFRDGLENMKGRGQVIVVLKMWRLSKAFTKLIYTGCFGPPDLWLETEGGLSDFRFNPRLPEVEEFS
;
A
#
# COMPACT_ATOMS: atom_id res chain seq x y z
N MET A 1 -25.00 9.72 22.91
CA MET A 1 -23.67 9.48 22.32
C MET A 1 -23.83 8.46 21.21
N THR A 2 -23.36 8.78 20.01
CA THR A 2 -23.42 7.87 18.87
C THR A 2 -22.27 6.87 19.00
N HIS A 3 -22.58 5.57 19.01
CA HIS A 3 -21.57 4.51 19.08
C HIS A 3 -20.96 4.26 17.70
N TYR A 4 -19.63 4.18 17.63
CA TYR A 4 -18.87 3.81 16.44
C TYR A 4 -18.12 2.50 16.73
N ASN A 5 -18.13 1.59 15.77
CA ASN A 5 -17.39 0.35 15.84
C ASN A 5 -15.91 0.58 15.49
N LYS A 6 -15.04 -0.29 16.00
CA LYS A 6 -13.63 -0.33 15.58
C LYS A 6 -13.42 -1.36 14.48
N LEU A 7 -12.41 -1.17 13.62
CA LEU A 7 -12.12 -2.16 12.58
C LEU A 7 -11.63 -3.48 13.17
N SER A 8 -10.97 -3.44 14.33
CA SER A 8 -10.52 -4.62 15.08
C SER A 8 -11.66 -5.46 15.66
N GLU A 9 -12.85 -4.89 15.84
CA GLU A 9 -14.04 -5.57 16.39
C GLU A 9 -14.87 -6.29 15.32
N VAL A 10 -14.52 -6.09 14.05
CA VAL A 10 -15.25 -6.68 12.93
C VAL A 10 -15.21 -8.19 13.02
N SER A 11 -16.40 -8.79 12.95
CA SER A 11 -16.57 -10.24 12.97
C SER A 11 -17.69 -10.64 12.01
N TYR A 12 -17.58 -11.84 11.45
CA TYR A 12 -18.64 -12.42 10.64
C TYR A 12 -19.77 -12.92 11.54
N ASN A 13 -20.75 -12.05 11.83
CA ASN A 13 -21.93 -12.37 12.62
C ASN A 13 -23.20 -11.97 11.87
N PRO A 14 -24.02 -12.93 11.40
CA PRO A 14 -25.22 -12.64 10.62
C PRO A 14 -26.31 -11.88 11.42
N LYS A 15 -26.18 -11.78 12.75
CA LYS A 15 -27.07 -10.98 13.60
C LYS A 15 -26.71 -9.49 13.62
N ILE A 16 -25.51 -9.12 13.18
CA ILE A 16 -25.10 -7.71 13.09
C ILE A 16 -25.65 -7.16 11.77
N THR A 17 -26.68 -6.32 11.89
CA THR A 17 -27.41 -5.79 10.73
C THR A 17 -26.76 -4.56 10.11
N SER A 18 -25.87 -3.88 10.83
CA SER A 18 -25.14 -2.73 10.30
C SER A 18 -23.91 -2.39 11.13
N TRP A 19 -22.79 -2.14 10.45
CA TRP A 19 -21.59 -1.54 11.01
C TRP A 19 -21.56 -0.03 10.78
N ARG A 20 -20.97 0.70 11.72
CA ARG A 20 -20.72 2.15 11.62
C ARG A 20 -19.28 2.45 12.02
N PHE A 21 -18.50 3.01 11.11
CA PHE A 21 -17.08 3.30 11.34
C PHE A 21 -16.77 4.78 11.16
N ARG A 22 -15.75 5.27 11.87
CA ARG A 22 -15.00 6.49 11.52
C ARG A 22 -13.60 6.09 11.10
N VAL A 23 -13.25 6.38 9.87
CA VAL A 23 -11.98 5.94 9.27
C VAL A 23 -11.38 7.02 8.41
N LYS A 24 -10.06 7.04 8.31
CA LYS A 24 -9.33 7.78 7.30
C LYS A 24 -9.17 6.93 6.06
N ILE A 25 -9.41 7.51 4.89
CA ILE A 25 -9.08 6.89 3.61
C ILE A 25 -7.56 6.95 3.44
N HIS A 26 -6.86 5.88 3.77
CA HIS A 26 -5.39 5.84 3.76
C HIS A 26 -4.80 5.68 2.36
N ARG A 27 -5.48 4.92 1.49
CA ARG A 27 -5.10 4.73 0.07
C ARG A 27 -6.33 4.45 -0.78
N ILE A 28 -6.36 4.96 -2.00
CA ILE A 28 -7.34 4.61 -3.03
C ILE A 28 -6.59 4.12 -4.26
N TYR A 29 -7.05 3.01 -4.83
CA TYR A 29 -6.47 2.52 -6.09
C TYR A 29 -7.51 1.81 -6.94
N LEU A 30 -7.33 1.95 -8.25
CA LEU A 30 -8.12 1.22 -9.24
C LEU A 30 -7.61 -0.21 -9.33
N PHE A 31 -8.52 -1.16 -9.32
CA PHE A 31 -8.22 -2.58 -9.43
C PHE A 31 -8.94 -3.18 -10.64
N TYR A 32 -8.19 -3.93 -11.44
CA TYR A 32 -8.70 -4.69 -12.56
C TYR A 32 -8.70 -6.17 -12.18
N SER A 33 -9.87 -6.76 -12.07
CA SER A 33 -9.96 -8.20 -11.87
C SER A 33 -9.72 -8.91 -13.21
N TYR A 34 -8.69 -9.76 -13.25
CA TYR A 34 -8.42 -10.63 -14.40
C TYR A 34 -9.32 -11.88 -14.42
N VAL A 35 -10.03 -12.16 -13.32
CA VAL A 35 -10.84 -13.37 -13.13
C VAL A 35 -12.33 -13.09 -13.29
N THR A 36 -12.78 -11.90 -12.88
CA THR A 36 -14.18 -11.50 -12.97
C THR A 36 -14.31 -10.47 -14.08
N SER A 37 -15.22 -10.71 -15.03
CA SER A 37 -15.61 -9.76 -16.08
C SER A 37 -16.34 -8.51 -15.55
N SER A 38 -16.16 -8.20 -14.26
CA SER A 38 -16.86 -7.16 -13.49
C SER A 38 -16.41 -5.74 -13.80
N GLY A 39 -15.53 -5.55 -14.79
CA GLY A 39 -14.89 -4.27 -15.07
C GLY A 39 -13.97 -3.79 -13.93
N PRO A 40 -13.34 -2.61 -14.09
CA PRO A 40 -12.53 -2.02 -13.04
C PRO A 40 -13.38 -1.53 -11.87
N PHE A 41 -12.83 -1.64 -10.67
CA PHE A 41 -13.46 -1.14 -9.45
C PHE A 41 -12.41 -0.53 -8.51
N TYR A 42 -12.84 0.30 -7.56
CA TYR A 42 -11.93 0.93 -6.63
C TYR A 42 -11.80 0.12 -5.34
N LYS A 43 -10.56 0.01 -4.87
CA LYS A 43 -10.23 -0.49 -3.55
C LYS A 43 -9.75 0.66 -2.68
N TYR A 44 -10.17 0.62 -1.42
CA TYR A 44 -9.89 1.62 -0.41
C TYR A 44 -9.21 0.94 0.76
N VAL A 45 -8.03 1.41 1.13
CA VAL A 45 -7.40 1.04 2.41
C VAL A 45 -7.86 2.05 3.43
N LEU A 46 -8.62 1.60 4.42
CA LEU A 46 -9.17 2.42 5.49
C LEU A 46 -8.32 2.24 6.75
N ALA A 47 -8.14 3.30 7.52
CA ALA A 47 -7.47 3.25 8.83
C ALA A 47 -8.38 3.87 9.89
N ASP A 48 -8.62 3.17 11.00
CA ASP A 48 -9.38 3.74 12.12
C ASP A 48 -8.50 4.59 13.05
N GLU A 49 -9.11 5.14 14.12
CA GLU A 49 -8.44 5.99 15.10
C GLU A 49 -7.27 5.29 15.82
N GLU A 50 -7.35 3.97 15.99
CA GLU A 50 -6.32 3.14 16.63
C GLU A 50 -5.20 2.74 15.66
N GLY A 51 -5.41 2.93 14.36
CA GLY A 51 -4.47 2.56 13.30
C GLY A 51 -4.69 1.16 12.73
N THR A 52 -5.78 0.50 13.10
CA THR A 52 -6.18 -0.75 12.43
C THR A 52 -6.53 -0.44 10.99
N LYS A 53 -5.95 -1.19 10.05
CA LYS A 53 -6.22 -1.02 8.62
C LYS A 53 -7.12 -2.12 8.10
N MET A 54 -8.07 -1.77 7.22
CA MET A 54 -8.95 -2.74 6.56
C MET A 54 -9.22 -2.31 5.12
N GLU A 55 -9.26 -3.28 4.21
CA GLU A 55 -9.63 -3.04 2.81
C GLU A 55 -11.16 -2.94 2.67
N MET A 56 -11.62 -1.97 1.88
CA MET A 56 -12.99 -1.87 1.41
C MET A 56 -13.05 -1.85 -0.11
N THR A 57 -13.93 -2.66 -0.70
CA THR A 57 -14.17 -2.70 -2.15
C THR A 57 -15.46 -1.98 -2.51
N ILE A 58 -15.42 -1.12 -3.53
CA ILE A 58 -16.61 -0.50 -4.12
C ILE A 58 -16.71 -0.93 -5.57
N TYR A 59 -17.67 -1.82 -5.85
CA TYR A 59 -17.93 -2.31 -7.20
C TYR A 59 -18.69 -1.30 -8.06
N GLY A 60 -18.21 -1.11 -9.29
CA GLY A 60 -18.88 -0.29 -10.30
C GLY A 60 -18.86 1.22 -10.03
N ASN A 61 -19.38 1.97 -10.98
CA ASN A 61 -19.47 3.43 -10.93
C ASN A 61 -20.87 3.85 -10.45
N SER A 62 -21.17 3.58 -9.18
CA SER A 62 -22.40 4.11 -8.58
C SER A 62 -22.25 5.61 -8.36
N ASP A 63 -23.19 6.41 -8.88
CA ASP A 63 -23.21 7.87 -8.71
C ASP A 63 -23.08 8.31 -7.24
N ARG A 64 -23.47 7.45 -6.29
CA ARG A 64 -23.38 7.72 -4.85
C ARG A 64 -21.95 7.80 -4.32
N PHE A 65 -21.01 7.11 -4.96
CA PHE A 65 -19.60 7.14 -4.56
C PHE A 65 -18.76 8.00 -5.49
N ARG A 66 -19.40 8.72 -6.43
CA ARG A 66 -18.71 9.58 -7.38
C ARG A 66 -17.94 10.68 -6.66
N GLY A 67 -16.67 10.81 -6.98
CA GLY A 67 -15.76 11.77 -6.37
C GLY A 67 -15.10 11.26 -5.09
N LEU A 68 -15.55 10.13 -4.52
CA LEU A 68 -14.88 9.50 -3.38
C LEU A 68 -13.48 9.02 -3.75
N GLU A 69 -13.27 8.64 -5.02
CA GLU A 69 -11.97 8.24 -5.56
C GLU A 69 -10.89 9.35 -5.50
N LYS A 70 -11.30 10.59 -5.20
CA LYS A 70 -10.41 11.76 -5.05
C LYS A 70 -10.24 12.22 -3.61
N GLN A 71 -10.74 11.46 -2.63
CA GLN A 71 -10.75 11.83 -1.21
C GLN A 71 -9.67 11.11 -0.39
N GLU A 72 -8.57 10.69 -1.01
CA GLU A 72 -7.45 10.09 -0.28
C GLU A 72 -6.96 11.05 0.82
N GLY A 73 -6.74 10.52 2.02
CA GLY A 73 -6.34 11.25 3.21
C GLY A 73 -7.49 11.92 3.98
N LYS A 74 -8.73 11.93 3.48
CA LYS A 74 -9.89 12.47 4.21
C LYS A 74 -10.42 11.47 5.23
N TRP A 75 -11.03 12.01 6.28
CA TRP A 75 -11.79 11.23 7.25
C TRP A 75 -13.24 11.10 6.80
N VAL A 76 -13.80 9.90 6.96
CA VAL A 76 -15.16 9.58 6.57
C VAL A 76 -15.86 8.74 7.65
N GLU A 77 -17.17 8.94 7.76
CA GLU A 77 -18.08 7.99 8.39
C GLU A 77 -18.64 7.03 7.35
N ILE A 78 -18.59 5.74 7.64
CA ILE A 78 -19.08 4.69 6.75
C ILE A 78 -20.14 3.87 7.49
N PHE A 79 -21.25 3.59 6.80
CA PHE A 79 -22.40 2.88 7.35
C PHE A 79 -22.86 1.77 6.42
N ARG A 80 -23.40 0.69 7.01
CA ARG A 80 -24.09 -0.38 6.26
C ARG A 80 -23.20 -1.00 5.18
N VAL A 81 -22.04 -1.49 5.59
CA VAL A 81 -21.11 -2.25 4.75
C VAL A 81 -21.29 -3.75 5.00
N GLU A 82 -21.00 -4.53 3.96
CA GLU A 82 -20.88 -5.98 4.08
C GLU A 82 -19.48 -6.37 4.53
N VAL A 83 -19.40 -7.44 5.32
CA VAL A 83 -18.14 -8.02 5.82
C VAL A 83 -17.89 -9.32 5.08
N ASN A 84 -16.76 -9.39 4.39
CA ASN A 84 -16.35 -10.55 3.62
C ASN A 84 -15.04 -11.12 4.17
N ARG A 85 -14.69 -12.32 3.72
CA ARG A 85 -13.38 -12.91 3.99
C ARG A 85 -12.43 -12.53 2.85
N PRO A 86 -11.18 -12.14 3.15
CA PRO A 86 -10.19 -11.87 2.14
C PRO A 86 -9.87 -13.16 1.36
N TYR A 87 -9.58 -13.01 0.07
CA TYR A 87 -9.07 -14.11 -0.74
C TYR A 87 -7.64 -14.47 -0.31
N PRO A 88 -7.18 -15.72 -0.50
CA PRO A 88 -5.80 -16.07 -0.23
C PRO A 88 -4.85 -15.33 -1.19
N GLY A 89 -3.68 -14.92 -0.71
CA GLY A 89 -2.63 -14.26 -1.49
C GLY A 89 -2.17 -12.93 -0.89
N PHE A 90 -1.54 -12.09 -1.71
CA PHE A 90 -1.15 -10.74 -1.31
C PHE A 90 -2.38 -9.90 -0.96
N GLN A 91 -2.36 -9.27 0.22
CA GLN A 91 -3.46 -8.43 0.71
C GLN A 91 -2.94 -7.04 1.04
N SER A 92 -3.73 -6.00 0.78
CA SER A 92 -3.37 -4.63 1.13
C SER A 92 -3.33 -4.36 2.63
N THR A 93 -3.94 -5.23 3.45
CA THR A 93 -3.99 -5.15 4.91
C THR A 93 -3.91 -6.56 5.54
N ASN A 94 -3.49 -6.64 6.80
CA ASN A 94 -3.42 -7.89 7.57
C ASN A 94 -4.73 -8.25 8.29
N SER A 95 -5.83 -7.57 7.96
CA SER A 95 -7.14 -7.83 8.54
C SER A 95 -7.68 -9.21 8.14
N GLN A 96 -8.35 -9.88 9.09
CA GLN A 96 -9.03 -11.15 8.84
C GLN A 96 -10.30 -11.00 7.97
N PHE A 97 -10.79 -9.77 7.83
CA PHE A 97 -11.99 -9.43 7.08
C PHE A 97 -11.72 -8.25 6.16
N ASN A 98 -12.50 -8.15 5.08
CA ASN A 98 -12.58 -6.98 4.24
C ASN A 98 -14.03 -6.50 4.15
N LEU A 99 -14.21 -5.26 3.73
CA LEU A 99 -15.51 -4.62 3.59
C LEU A 99 -15.91 -4.55 2.11
N SER A 100 -17.20 -4.61 1.84
CA SER A 100 -17.76 -4.28 0.53
C SER A 100 -18.88 -3.26 0.67
N ALA A 101 -18.83 -2.25 -0.18
CA ALA A 101 -19.92 -1.30 -0.29
C ALA A 101 -21.07 -1.91 -1.09
N THR A 102 -22.29 -1.67 -0.61
CA THR A 102 -23.55 -2.09 -1.24
C THR A 102 -24.35 -0.87 -1.68
N HIS A 103 -25.50 -1.11 -2.31
CA HIS A 103 -26.47 -0.05 -2.64
C HIS A 103 -27.02 0.67 -1.41
N ASN A 104 -26.86 0.13 -0.20
CA ASN A 104 -27.31 0.75 1.06
C ASN A 104 -26.18 1.41 1.85
N THR A 105 -24.93 1.27 1.41
CA THR A 105 -23.79 1.88 2.09
C THR A 105 -23.86 3.40 1.98
N GLN A 106 -23.60 4.08 3.09
CA GLN A 106 -23.54 5.54 3.16
C GLN A 106 -22.14 5.94 3.59
N VAL A 107 -21.61 6.98 2.94
CA VAL A 107 -20.29 7.55 3.23
C VAL A 107 -20.44 9.05 3.39
N HIS A 108 -19.98 9.59 4.51
CA HIS A 108 -20.02 11.02 4.80
C HIS A 108 -18.61 11.51 5.13
N ILE A 109 -18.13 12.53 4.44
CA ILE A 109 -16.87 13.19 4.78
C ILE A 109 -17.07 13.93 6.11
N ILE A 110 -16.12 13.77 7.02
CA ILE A 110 -16.13 14.41 8.33
C ILE A 110 -14.85 15.21 8.56
N ASP A 111 -14.87 16.05 9.59
CA ASP A 111 -13.68 16.73 10.06
C ASP A 111 -12.61 15.73 10.51
N PRO A 112 -11.32 16.07 10.33
CA PRO A 112 -10.24 15.17 10.67
C PRO A 112 -10.21 14.89 12.17
N LEU A 113 -10.25 13.62 12.55
CA LEU A 113 -10.19 13.21 13.96
C LEU A 113 -8.75 13.32 14.51
N ASN A 114 -7.76 13.07 13.65
CA ASN A 114 -6.35 13.31 13.94
C ASN A 114 -5.54 13.47 12.64
N ASN A 115 -4.29 13.90 12.80
CA ASN A 115 -3.35 14.15 11.69
C ASN A 115 -2.41 12.97 11.41
N ARG A 116 -2.64 11.78 11.98
CA ARG A 116 -1.76 10.62 11.78
C ARG A 116 -1.73 10.21 10.30
N LEU A 117 -0.55 9.89 9.80
CA LEU A 117 -0.36 9.44 8.40
C LEU A 117 -0.59 7.94 8.23
N PHE A 118 -0.53 7.18 9.34
CA PHE A 118 -0.66 5.72 9.38
C PHE A 118 0.36 5.00 8.48
N ILE A 119 1.57 5.56 8.34
CA ILE A 119 2.70 4.91 7.70
C ILE A 119 3.40 4.06 8.77
N ASP A 120 3.71 2.80 8.47
CA ASP A 120 4.37 1.87 9.38
C ASP A 120 5.75 1.48 8.84
N PHE A 121 6.72 2.37 9.05
CA PHE A 121 8.08 2.21 8.53
C PHE A 121 8.75 0.94 9.05
N LYS A 122 9.19 0.10 8.12
CA LYS A 122 10.07 -1.05 8.38
C LYS A 122 11.50 -0.69 8.05
N ASN A 123 12.39 -1.00 8.98
CA ASN A 123 13.82 -0.87 8.78
C ASN A 123 14.31 -1.84 7.69
N ILE A 124 15.20 -1.36 6.82
CA ILE A 124 15.70 -2.13 5.67
C ILE A 124 16.37 -3.43 6.13
N HIS A 125 17.21 -3.38 7.15
CA HIS A 125 17.86 -4.57 7.73
C HIS A 125 16.89 -5.61 8.31
N ALA A 126 15.67 -5.22 8.70
CA ALA A 126 14.69 -6.14 9.25
C ALA A 126 13.90 -6.90 8.16
N ILE A 127 13.79 -6.34 6.95
CA ILE A 127 12.96 -6.90 5.86
C ILE A 127 13.34 -8.34 5.51
N PRO A 128 14.63 -8.71 5.34
CA PRO A 128 15.01 -10.08 5.02
C PRO A 128 14.63 -11.11 6.09
N HIS A 129 14.48 -10.66 7.33
CA HIS A 129 14.22 -11.50 8.51
C HIS A 129 12.75 -11.52 8.93
N MET A 130 11.85 -10.84 8.20
CA MET A 130 10.41 -10.86 8.48
C MET A 130 9.82 -12.27 8.38
N ASP A 131 8.81 -12.56 9.21
CA ASP A 131 8.07 -13.80 9.13
C ASP A 131 7.43 -13.96 7.74
N HIS A 132 7.36 -15.19 7.25
CA HIS A 132 6.80 -15.53 5.96
C HIS A 132 5.38 -15.00 5.72
N ARG A 133 4.55 -14.87 6.78
CA ARG A 133 3.19 -14.33 6.68
C ARG A 133 3.19 -12.83 6.46
N ASP A 134 4.09 -12.11 7.14
CA ASP A 134 4.16 -10.66 7.07
C ASP A 134 4.66 -10.15 5.72
N ARG A 135 5.38 -11.01 4.98
CA ARG A 135 5.84 -10.73 3.61
C ARG A 135 4.72 -10.63 2.57
N ASN A 136 3.50 -11.06 2.90
CA ASN A 136 2.34 -10.99 2.01
C ASN A 136 1.56 -9.66 2.13
N TYR A 137 2.07 -8.72 2.91
CA TYR A 137 1.47 -7.40 3.09
C TYR A 137 2.40 -6.29 2.57
N PRO A 138 1.86 -5.13 2.21
CA PRO A 138 2.65 -3.98 1.80
C PRO A 138 3.61 -3.52 2.89
N ILE A 139 4.80 -3.12 2.47
CA ILE A 139 5.85 -2.56 3.30
C ILE A 139 5.93 -1.06 3.05
N ASP A 140 5.91 -0.30 4.14
CA ASP A 140 6.35 1.09 4.13
C ASP A 140 7.82 1.11 4.57
N THR A 141 8.69 1.82 3.86
CA THR A 141 10.10 1.96 4.23
C THR A 141 10.67 3.25 3.67
N MET A 142 11.89 3.60 4.06
CA MET A 142 12.60 4.75 3.50
C MET A 142 14.10 4.50 3.49
N GLY A 143 14.81 5.22 2.62
CA GLY A 143 16.26 5.17 2.59
C GLY A 143 16.87 6.11 1.57
N VAL A 144 18.19 6.23 1.59
CA VAL A 144 18.94 7.00 0.58
C VAL A 144 18.99 6.22 -0.72
N VAL A 145 18.58 6.86 -1.82
CA VAL A 145 18.58 6.27 -3.17
C VAL A 145 20.00 6.24 -3.75
N PHE A 146 20.38 5.10 -4.35
CA PHE A 146 21.62 4.93 -5.10
C PHE A 146 21.50 3.84 -6.18
N ASN A 147 22.52 3.70 -7.03
CA ASN A 147 22.64 2.69 -8.09
C ASN A 147 21.35 2.50 -8.91
N THR A 148 20.95 3.55 -9.63
CA THR A 148 19.72 3.56 -10.43
C THR A 148 19.97 3.08 -11.86
N GLU A 149 19.14 2.18 -12.34
CA GLU A 149 19.16 1.62 -13.69
C GLU A 149 17.78 1.79 -14.34
N ALA A 150 17.76 2.50 -15.46
CA ALA A 150 16.56 2.80 -16.23
C ALA A 150 16.41 1.80 -17.39
N HIS A 151 15.29 1.07 -17.43
CA HIS A 151 14.95 0.13 -18.50
C HIS A 151 13.64 0.56 -19.15
N PHE A 152 13.75 1.43 -20.16
CA PHE A 152 12.61 1.98 -20.90
C PHE A 152 12.60 1.54 -22.37
N ASP A 153 13.41 0.55 -22.74
CA ASP A 153 13.55 0.06 -24.12
C ASP A 153 12.29 -0.66 -24.61
N ASP A 154 11.55 -1.31 -23.69
CA ASP A 154 10.23 -1.89 -23.94
C ASP A 154 9.14 -1.00 -23.33
N PRO A 155 8.39 -0.24 -24.15
CA PRO A 155 7.30 0.60 -23.67
C PRO A 155 6.15 -0.17 -23.01
N ALA A 156 6.03 -1.48 -23.26
CA ALA A 156 5.01 -2.32 -22.65
C ALA A 156 5.38 -2.76 -21.22
N SER A 157 6.65 -2.68 -20.85
CA SER A 157 7.14 -3.08 -19.52
C SER A 157 8.25 -2.16 -18.99
N PRO A 158 8.00 -0.83 -18.88
CA PRO A 158 9.00 0.11 -18.42
C PRO A 158 9.32 -0.15 -16.95
N ARG A 159 10.62 -0.16 -16.63
CA ARG A 159 11.12 -0.47 -15.29
C ARG A 159 12.21 0.51 -14.88
N MET A 160 12.18 0.88 -13.62
CA MET A 160 13.23 1.65 -12.97
C MET A 160 13.72 0.84 -11.77
N VAL A 161 14.94 0.34 -11.85
CA VAL A 161 15.61 -0.40 -10.78
C VAL A 161 16.47 0.58 -9.99
N PHE A 162 16.43 0.50 -8.68
CA PHE A 162 17.26 1.33 -7.80
C PHE A 162 17.50 0.61 -6.49
N TYR A 163 18.42 1.12 -5.69
CA TYR A 163 18.66 0.62 -4.35
C TYR A 163 18.41 1.72 -3.34
N ILE A 164 17.93 1.32 -2.17
CA ILE A 164 17.86 2.20 -1.01
C ILE A 164 18.69 1.60 0.11
N ARG A 165 19.33 2.46 0.90
CA ARG A 165 20.08 2.07 2.10
C ARG A 165 19.59 2.83 3.32
N ASP A 166 19.62 2.16 4.47
CA ASP A 166 19.36 2.78 5.77
C ASP A 166 20.64 3.39 6.37
N ASN A 167 20.52 3.90 7.60
CA ASN A 167 21.60 4.54 8.35
C ASN A 167 22.69 3.57 8.83
N ILE A 168 22.48 2.25 8.75
CA ILE A 168 23.47 1.23 9.07
C ILE A 168 24.00 0.54 7.79
N ASP A 169 23.84 1.20 6.64
CA ASP A 169 24.26 0.73 5.32
C ASP A 169 23.63 -0.61 4.89
N SER A 170 22.51 -1.01 5.50
CA SER A 170 21.73 -2.13 4.99
C SER A 170 20.97 -1.70 3.76
N GLN A 171 21.04 -2.49 2.70
CA GLN A 171 20.51 -2.15 1.39
C GLN A 171 19.42 -3.12 0.95
N ILE A 172 18.46 -2.60 0.18
CA ILE A 172 17.46 -3.43 -0.49
C ILE A 172 17.25 -2.91 -1.92
N LYS A 173 17.09 -3.86 -2.85
CA LYS A 173 16.72 -3.57 -4.23
C LYS A 173 15.26 -3.13 -4.30
N CYS A 174 14.99 -2.15 -5.14
CA CYS A 174 13.65 -1.67 -5.43
C CYS A 174 13.41 -1.62 -6.94
N VAL A 175 12.18 -1.90 -7.37
CA VAL A 175 11.77 -1.92 -8.77
C VAL A 175 10.45 -1.17 -8.91
N ALA A 176 10.49 0.02 -9.49
CA ALA A 176 9.27 0.69 -9.94
C ALA A 176 8.92 0.21 -11.35
N THR A 177 7.62 -0.04 -11.59
CA THR A 177 7.09 -0.48 -12.88
C THR A 177 6.10 0.53 -13.46
N ASP A 178 5.83 0.43 -14.75
CA ASP A 178 4.75 1.16 -15.43
C ASP A 178 4.86 2.68 -15.23
N ALA A 179 3.74 3.34 -14.92
CA ALA A 179 3.70 4.77 -14.64
C ALA A 179 4.62 5.20 -13.49
N HIS A 180 4.83 4.34 -12.49
CA HIS A 180 5.74 4.64 -11.38
C HIS A 180 7.20 4.68 -11.84
N ALA A 181 7.59 3.86 -12.82
CA ALA A 181 8.95 3.88 -13.35
C ALA A 181 9.29 5.25 -13.96
N TYR A 182 8.39 5.78 -14.80
CA TYR A 182 8.55 7.12 -15.40
C TYR A 182 8.52 8.22 -14.34
N ALA A 183 7.54 8.19 -13.43
CA ALA A 183 7.42 9.18 -12.37
C ALA A 183 8.66 9.19 -11.45
N PHE A 184 9.25 8.02 -11.19
CA PHE A 184 10.44 7.91 -10.36
C PHE A 184 11.65 8.51 -11.06
N ARG A 185 11.87 8.18 -12.35
CA ARG A 185 12.95 8.77 -13.16
C ARG A 185 12.84 10.29 -13.15
N ASP A 186 11.68 10.83 -13.52
CA ASP A 186 11.46 12.27 -13.65
C ASP A 186 11.61 12.97 -12.28
N GLY A 187 11.06 12.37 -11.22
CA GLY A 187 11.18 12.89 -9.86
C GLY A 187 12.62 12.90 -9.36
N LEU A 188 13.41 11.85 -9.65
CA LEU A 188 14.81 11.77 -9.27
C LEU A 188 15.66 12.79 -10.04
N GLU A 189 15.40 12.98 -11.34
CA GLU A 189 16.08 13.98 -12.15
C GLU A 189 15.86 15.41 -11.61
N ASN A 190 14.65 15.70 -11.15
CA ASN A 190 14.32 16.98 -10.50
C ASN A 190 15.05 17.19 -9.16
N MET A 191 15.62 16.14 -8.57
CA MET A 191 16.43 16.20 -7.35
C MET A 191 17.94 16.31 -7.62
N LYS A 192 18.38 16.27 -8.88
CA LYS A 192 19.81 16.41 -9.23
C LYS A 192 20.40 17.69 -8.63
N GLY A 193 21.60 17.58 -8.07
CA GLY A 193 22.32 18.69 -7.45
C GLY A 193 21.91 19.01 -6.00
N ARG A 194 20.93 18.31 -5.42
CA ARG A 194 20.46 18.54 -4.04
C ARG A 194 21.13 17.67 -2.97
N GLY A 195 22.21 16.97 -3.31
CA GLY A 195 22.91 16.06 -2.41
C GLY A 195 22.26 14.67 -2.35
N GLN A 196 22.26 14.06 -1.16
CA GLN A 196 21.62 12.76 -0.95
C GLN A 196 20.09 12.88 -1.10
N VAL A 197 19.49 11.89 -1.78
CA VAL A 197 18.04 11.85 -2.01
C VAL A 197 17.47 10.73 -1.16
N ILE A 198 16.64 11.08 -0.19
CA ILE A 198 15.87 10.14 0.62
C ILE A 198 14.55 9.89 -0.11
N VAL A 199 14.18 8.62 -0.28
CA VAL A 199 12.87 8.23 -0.78
C VAL A 199 12.08 7.55 0.32
N VAL A 200 10.81 7.93 0.45
CA VAL A 200 9.82 7.22 1.25
C VAL A 200 9.00 6.36 0.29
N LEU A 201 9.01 5.05 0.53
CA LEU A 201 8.24 4.05 -0.18
C LEU A 201 7.02 3.69 0.68
N LYS A 202 5.81 3.86 0.13
CA LYS A 202 4.56 3.58 0.82
C LYS A 202 3.81 2.45 0.13
N MET A 203 3.44 1.43 0.88
CA MET A 203 2.69 0.26 0.45
C MET A 203 3.32 -0.48 -0.74
N TRP A 204 4.63 -0.74 -0.67
CA TRP A 204 5.37 -1.52 -1.68
C TRP A 204 5.30 -3.01 -1.39
N ARG A 205 5.28 -3.83 -2.44
CA ARG A 205 5.22 -5.29 -2.29
C ARG A 205 6.62 -5.86 -2.13
N LEU A 206 6.79 -6.78 -1.18
CA LEU A 206 7.99 -7.60 -1.11
C LEU A 206 7.88 -8.77 -2.08
N SER A 207 8.75 -8.80 -3.07
CA SER A 207 8.85 -9.88 -4.05
C SER A 207 10.11 -10.69 -3.87
N LYS A 208 10.04 -11.94 -4.35
CA LYS A 208 11.06 -12.95 -4.14
C LYS A 208 11.26 -13.81 -5.38
N ALA A 209 12.51 -14.08 -5.71
CA ALA A 209 12.89 -15.11 -6.66
C ALA A 209 13.65 -16.19 -5.91
N PHE A 210 13.30 -17.45 -6.18
CA PHE A 210 14.10 -18.56 -5.72
C PHE A 210 15.12 -18.91 -6.79
N THR A 211 16.39 -18.70 -6.50
CA THR A 211 17.48 -19.14 -7.35
C THR A 211 17.61 -20.66 -7.19
N LYS A 212 17.16 -21.41 -8.19
CA LYS A 212 17.33 -22.86 -8.25
C LYS A 212 18.82 -23.16 -8.46
N LEU A 213 19.51 -23.63 -7.43
CA LEU A 213 20.89 -24.10 -7.58
C LEU A 213 20.85 -25.44 -8.33
N ILE A 214 21.14 -25.38 -9.63
CA ILE A 214 21.01 -26.50 -10.59
C ILE A 214 21.79 -27.75 -10.15
N TYR A 215 22.84 -27.59 -9.34
CA TYR A 215 23.74 -28.68 -8.94
C TYR A 215 23.43 -29.37 -7.61
N THR A 216 22.60 -28.79 -6.74
CA THR A 216 22.34 -29.36 -5.41
C THR A 216 20.87 -29.63 -5.12
N GLY A 217 19.95 -29.18 -5.98
CA GLY A 217 18.51 -29.29 -5.72
C GLY A 217 18.02 -28.44 -4.52
N CYS A 218 18.93 -27.72 -3.86
CA CYS A 218 18.62 -26.78 -2.80
C CYS A 218 18.22 -25.42 -3.39
N PHE A 219 17.23 -24.77 -2.80
CA PHE A 219 16.95 -23.37 -3.08
C PHE A 219 17.94 -22.53 -2.27
N GLY A 220 18.64 -21.60 -2.94
CA GLY A 220 19.39 -20.56 -2.23
C GLY A 220 18.46 -19.66 -1.39
N PRO A 221 19.01 -18.80 -0.51
CA PRO A 221 18.20 -17.76 0.11
C PRO A 221 17.51 -16.96 -1.00
N PRO A 222 16.20 -16.65 -0.86
CA PRO A 222 15.48 -15.95 -1.89
C PRO A 222 16.07 -14.56 -2.08
N ASP A 223 16.29 -14.17 -3.33
CA ASP A 223 16.59 -12.78 -3.66
C ASP A 223 15.32 -11.98 -3.39
N LEU A 224 15.40 -11.03 -2.44
CA LEU A 224 14.29 -10.19 -2.03
C LEU A 224 14.45 -8.79 -2.62
N TRP A 225 13.35 -8.23 -3.13
CA TRP A 225 13.29 -6.84 -3.56
C TRP A 225 11.90 -6.26 -3.28
N LEU A 226 11.84 -4.94 -3.20
CA LEU A 226 10.57 -4.21 -3.16
C LEU A 226 10.15 -3.88 -4.58
N GLU A 227 8.87 -4.07 -4.90
CA GLU A 227 8.31 -3.66 -6.18
C GLU A 227 6.97 -2.93 -6.02
N THR A 228 6.66 -2.10 -7.01
CA THR A 228 5.37 -1.42 -7.05
C THR A 228 4.24 -2.40 -7.36
N GLU A 229 3.16 -2.33 -6.58
CA GLU A 229 1.94 -3.11 -6.80
C GLU A 229 0.84 -2.19 -7.37
N GLY A 230 0.86 -2.01 -8.70
CA GLY A 230 -0.14 -1.20 -9.41
C GLY A 230 -0.37 0.17 -8.77
N GLY A 231 -1.64 0.58 -8.64
CA GLY A 231 -2.00 1.85 -7.98
C GLY A 231 -1.89 1.85 -6.45
N LEU A 232 -1.62 0.70 -5.82
CA LEU A 232 -1.55 0.62 -4.35
C LEU A 232 -0.30 1.33 -3.83
N SER A 233 0.85 1.07 -4.44
CA SER A 233 2.11 1.67 -4.04
C SER A 233 2.17 3.16 -4.35
N ASP A 234 2.89 3.91 -3.51
CA ASP A 234 3.20 5.33 -3.70
C ASP A 234 4.64 5.58 -3.25
N PHE A 235 5.23 6.69 -3.70
CA PHE A 235 6.56 7.09 -3.23
C PHE A 235 6.71 8.61 -3.25
N ARG A 236 7.60 9.12 -2.40
CA ARG A 236 7.93 10.55 -2.34
C ARG A 236 9.41 10.77 -2.06
N PHE A 237 10.02 11.72 -2.75
CA PHE A 237 11.39 12.14 -2.50
C PHE A 237 11.41 13.29 -1.48
N ASN A 238 12.26 13.17 -0.46
CA ASN A 238 12.46 14.15 0.63
C ASN A 238 11.15 14.76 1.17
N PRO A 239 10.13 13.96 1.54
CA PRO A 239 8.92 14.52 2.11
C PRO A 239 9.21 15.11 3.49
N ARG A 240 8.50 16.17 3.88
CA ARG A 240 8.58 16.77 5.21
C ARG A 240 7.88 15.88 6.24
N LEU A 241 8.59 14.87 6.71
CA LEU A 241 8.16 13.93 7.75
C LEU A 241 9.19 13.93 8.87
N PRO A 242 8.78 13.86 10.15
CA PRO A 242 9.72 13.78 11.28
C PRO A 242 10.75 12.67 11.10
N GLU A 243 10.33 11.50 10.61
CA GLU A 243 11.21 10.35 10.39
C GLU A 243 12.27 10.63 9.31
N VAL A 244 11.94 11.45 8.30
CA VAL A 244 12.90 11.84 7.24
C VAL A 244 13.88 12.90 7.75
N GLU A 245 13.44 13.81 8.62
CA GLU A 245 14.30 14.80 9.27
C GLU A 245 15.29 14.16 10.25
N GLU A 246 14.88 13.09 10.95
CA GLU A 246 15.76 12.29 11.81
C GLU A 246 16.76 11.43 11.00
N PHE A 247 16.44 11.12 9.75
CA PHE A 247 17.26 10.28 8.88
C PHE A 247 18.36 11.05 8.14
N SER A 248 18.18 12.35 7.92
CA SER A 248 19.13 13.25 7.24
C SER A 248 20.26 13.75 8.14
#